data_AF-A0A9D6TQ76-F1
#
_entry.id   AF-A0A9D6TQ76-F1
#
_cell.length_a   1.000
_cell.length_b   1.000
_cell.length_c   1.000
_cell.angle_alpha   90.00
_cell.angle_beta   90.00
_cell.angle_gamma   90.00
#
_symmetry.space_group_name_H-M   'P 1'
#
loop_
_entity.id
_entity.type
_entity.pdbx_description
1 polymer ?
#
loop_
_entity_poly.entity_id
_entity_poly.type
_entity_poly.pdbx_seq_one_letter_code
_entity_poly.pdbx_strand_id
1 'polypeptide(L)'
;MAVTTTRKTRRLTPVPVRFSEQERGFLRLVEARANAESRSVSGQLKYYARLGMIAKDNPDLPLSLIEGVLEAREEFKAGLGKPYEWGLLKPGV
;
A
#
# COMPACT_ATOMS: atom_id res chain seq x y z
N MET A 1 -7.00 -35.62 17.57
CA MET A 1 -5.61 -35.12 17.53
C MET A 1 -5.67 -33.65 17.15
N ALA A 2 -5.43 -32.72 18.07
CA ALA A 2 -5.47 -31.29 17.79
C ALA A 2 -4.07 -30.81 17.38
N VAL A 3 -3.91 -30.36 16.14
CA VAL A 3 -2.67 -29.79 15.63
C VAL A 3 -2.60 -28.34 16.11
N THR A 4 -1.88 -28.09 17.20
CA THR A 4 -1.60 -26.74 17.70
C THR A 4 -0.49 -26.13 16.86
N THR A 5 -0.83 -25.39 15.82
CA THR A 5 0.15 -24.62 15.03
C THR A 5 0.66 -23.44 15.86
N THR A 6 1.87 -23.56 16.40
CA THR A 6 2.56 -22.47 17.11
C THR A 6 3.02 -21.41 16.10
N ARG A 7 2.40 -20.22 16.14
CA ARG A 7 2.73 -19.10 15.24
C ARG A 7 4.02 -18.40 15.72
N LYS A 8 5.16 -18.70 15.09
CA LYS A 8 6.46 -18.06 15.35
C LYS A 8 6.40 -16.58 14.97
N THR A 9 6.41 -15.68 15.96
CA THR A 9 6.41 -14.22 15.76
C THR A 9 7.74 -13.78 15.14
N ARG A 10 7.72 -13.23 13.91
CA ARG A 10 8.91 -12.62 13.29
C ARG A 10 9.33 -11.40 14.11
N ARG A 11 10.60 -11.35 14.56
CA ARG A 11 11.14 -10.15 15.22
C ARG A 11 11.19 -9.00 14.22
N LEU A 12 10.60 -7.86 14.60
CA LEU A 12 10.71 -6.62 13.84
C LEU A 12 12.05 -5.94 14.17
N THR A 13 12.76 -5.45 13.16
CA THR A 13 13.96 -4.62 13.36
C THR A 13 13.53 -3.15 13.34
N PRO A 14 13.57 -2.43 14.46
CA PRO A 14 13.22 -1.02 14.48
C PRO A 14 14.30 -0.21 13.75
N VAL A 15 13.88 0.62 12.78
CA VAL A 15 14.76 1.57 12.09
C VAL A 15 14.32 2.98 12.51
N PRO A 16 15.07 3.68 13.38
CA PRO A 16 14.73 5.03 13.77
C PRO A 16 14.99 5.99 12.61
N VAL A 17 14.01 6.82 12.27
CA VAL A 17 14.16 7.93 11.31
C VAL A 17 14.28 9.21 12.12
N ARG A 18 15.36 9.96 11.93
CA ARG A 18 15.63 11.22 12.62
C ARG A 18 15.25 12.37 11.71
N PHE A 19 14.55 13.36 12.27
CA PHE A 19 14.21 14.60 11.59
C PHE A 19 14.97 15.74 12.26
N SER A 20 15.60 16.57 11.43
CA SER A 20 16.27 17.80 11.85
C SER A 20 15.25 18.94 12.07
N GLU A 21 15.73 20.06 12.63
CA GLU A 21 14.92 21.27 12.81
C GLU A 21 14.40 21.82 11.47
N GLN A 22 15.18 21.70 10.40
CA GLN A 22 14.82 22.14 9.04
C GLN A 22 13.68 21.30 8.46
N GLU A 23 13.56 20.04 8.85
CA GLU A 23 12.55 19.10 8.35
C GLU A 23 11.27 19.11 9.19
N ARG A 24 11.18 19.96 10.23
CA ARG A 24 10.01 20.04 11.11
C ARG A 24 8.70 20.25 10.35
N GLY A 25 8.71 21.09 9.31
CA GLY A 25 7.54 21.31 8.46
C GLY A 25 7.14 20.06 7.69
N PHE A 26 8.12 19.32 7.17
CA PHE A 26 7.90 18.05 6.49
C PHE A 26 7.36 16.97 7.43
N LEU A 27 7.91 16.83 8.63
CA LEU A 27 7.40 15.90 9.64
C LEU A 27 5.93 16.17 9.97
N ARG A 28 5.56 17.43 10.22
CA ARG A 28 4.16 17.82 10.46
C ARG A 28 3.24 17.47 9.30
N LEU A 29 3.71 17.62 8.06
CA LEU A 29 2.95 17.23 6.88
C LEU A 29 2.71 15.72 6.83
N VAL A 30 3.73 14.91 7.12
CA VAL A 30 3.61 13.46 7.20
C VAL A 30 2.65 13.04 8.31
N GLU A 31 2.72 13.66 9.49
CA GLU A 31 1.80 13.42 10.61
C GLU A 31 0.34 13.70 10.23
N ALA A 32 0.08 14.84 9.59
CA ALA A 32 -1.27 15.20 9.15
C ALA A 32 -1.85 14.20 8.14
N ARG A 33 -1.04 13.77 7.16
CA ARG A 33 -1.47 12.77 6.16
C ARG A 33 -1.64 11.39 6.77
N ALA A 34 -0.75 11.00 7.67
CA ALA A 34 -0.89 9.75 8.41
C ALA A 34 -2.23 9.71 9.16
N ASN A 35 -2.60 10.81 9.84
CA ASN A 35 -3.89 10.91 10.51
C ASN A 35 -5.08 10.86 9.54
N ALA A 36 -5.02 11.60 8.42
CA ALA A 36 -6.07 11.60 7.41
C ALA A 36 -6.31 10.21 6.80
N GLU A 37 -5.24 9.45 6.59
CA GLU A 37 -5.28 8.10 6.01
C GLU A 37 -5.38 7.00 7.08
N SER A 38 -5.62 7.36 8.35
CA SER A 38 -5.76 6.43 9.47
C SER A 38 -4.56 5.48 9.64
N ARG A 39 -3.34 5.99 9.46
CA ARG A 39 -2.07 5.27 9.65
C ARG A 39 -1.23 5.90 10.76
N SER A 40 -0.31 5.12 11.34
CA SER A 40 0.75 5.70 12.18
C SER A 40 1.76 6.45 11.32
N VAL A 41 2.51 7.40 11.89
CA VAL A 41 3.58 8.13 11.18
C VAL A 41 4.59 7.18 10.54
N SER A 42 5.03 6.16 11.29
CA SER A 42 5.92 5.12 10.75
C SER A 42 5.27 4.29 9.64
N GLY A 43 3.96 4.04 9.73
CA GLY A 43 3.19 3.37 8.69
C GLY A 43 3.12 4.20 7.42
N GLN A 44 2.91 5.51 7.54
CA GLN A 44 2.87 6.43 6.42
C GLN A 44 4.23 6.56 5.73
N LEU A 45 5.33 6.63 6.50
CA LEU A 45 6.69 6.62 5.92
C LEU A 45 6.98 5.31 5.17
N LYS A 46 6.58 4.16 5.72
CA LYS A 46 6.70 2.87 5.03
C LYS A 46 5.87 2.83 3.74
N TYR A 47 4.67 3.40 3.77
CA TYR A 47 3.81 3.51 2.59
C TYR A 47 4.51 4.33 1.49
N TYR A 48 5.00 5.53 1.80
CA TYR A 48 5.71 6.37 0.83
C TYR A 48 7.01 5.74 0.33
N ALA A 49 7.79 5.09 1.21
CA ALA A 49 9.00 4.38 0.78
C ALA A 49 8.66 3.26 -0.21
N ARG A 50 7.64 2.45 0.07
CA ARG A 50 7.18 1.40 -0.84
C ARG A 50 6.71 1.97 -2.17
N LEU A 51 5.92 3.04 -2.14
CA LEU A 51 5.38 3.67 -3.33
C LEU A 51 6.50 4.28 -4.19
N GLY A 52 7.46 4.97 -3.56
CA GLY A 52 8.62 5.56 -4.23
C GLY A 52 9.55 4.51 -4.87
N MET A 53 9.73 3.35 -4.26
CA MET A 53 10.47 2.24 -4.89
C MET A 53 9.77 1.74 -6.15
N ILE A 54 8.45 1.51 -6.09
CA ILE A 54 7.68 1.05 -7.25
C ILE A 54 7.69 2.09 -8.36
N ALA A 55 7.49 3.38 -8.03
CA ALA A 55 7.51 4.46 -9.00
C ALA A 55 8.89 4.65 -9.64
N LYS A 56 9.98 4.43 -8.87
CA LYS A 56 11.35 4.49 -9.41
C LYS A 56 11.63 3.35 -10.40
N ASP A 57 11.13 2.15 -10.10
CA ASP A 57 11.29 0.98 -10.96
C ASP A 57 10.38 1.05 -12.21
N ASN A 58 9.30 1.83 -12.17
CA ASN A 58 8.30 1.98 -13.23
C ASN A 58 8.01 3.47 -13.51
N PRO A 59 8.98 4.22 -14.08
CA PRO A 59 8.91 5.68 -14.19
C PRO A 59 7.84 6.19 -15.17
N ASP A 60 7.36 5.32 -16.06
CA ASP A 60 6.32 5.57 -17.05
C ASP A 60 4.90 5.41 -16.48
N LEU A 61 4.76 4.77 -15.32
CA LEU A 61 3.47 4.57 -14.68
C LEU A 61 3.10 5.76 -13.79
N PRO A 62 1.94 6.39 -14.00
CA PRO A 62 1.44 7.42 -13.09
C PRO A 62 1.24 6.87 -11.68
N LEU A 63 1.51 7.70 -10.68
CA LEU A 63 1.40 7.31 -9.27
C LEU A 63 0.00 6.78 -8.92
N SER A 64 -1.05 7.45 -9.42
CA SER A 64 -2.43 7.04 -9.21
C SER A 64 -2.75 5.64 -9.76
N LEU A 65 -2.12 5.25 -10.87
CA LEU A 65 -2.27 3.90 -11.42
C LEU A 65 -1.60 2.87 -10.52
N ILE A 66 -0.40 3.18 -10.00
CA ILE A 66 0.31 2.31 -9.05
C ILE A 66 -0.56 2.10 -7.80
N GLU A 67 -1.11 3.18 -7.23
CA GLU A 67 -1.98 3.11 -6.06
C GLU A 67 -3.24 2.27 -6.34
N GLY A 68 -3.92 2.51 -7.45
CA GLY A 68 -5.11 1.75 -7.84
C GLY A 68 -4.83 0.25 -8.06
N VAL A 69 -3.69 -0.11 -8.66
CA VAL A 69 -3.29 -1.52 -8.82
C VAL A 69 -3.00 -2.17 -7.46
N LEU A 70 -2.36 -1.45 -6.54
CA LEU A 70 -2.10 -1.97 -5.19
C LEU A 70 -3.39 -2.20 -4.41
N GLU A 71 -4.34 -1.27 -4.49
CA GLU A 71 -5.67 -1.40 -3.90
C GLU A 71 -6.44 -2.58 -4.50
N ALA A 72 -6.57 -2.62 -5.82
CA ALA A 72 -7.26 -3.71 -6.54
C ALA A 72 -6.68 -5.09 -6.19
N ARG A 73 -5.35 -5.17 -5.98
CA ARG A 73 -4.71 -6.43 -5.57
C ARG A 73 -5.11 -6.86 -4.16
N GLU A 74 -5.27 -5.93 -3.22
CA GLU A 74 -5.73 -6.27 -1.86
C GLU A 74 -7.23 -6.58 -1.84
N GLU A 75 -8.05 -5.86 -2.61
CA GLU A 75 -9.47 -6.19 -2.82
C GLU A 75 -9.64 -7.60 -3.39
N PHE A 76 -8.84 -7.96 -4.40
CA PHE A 76 -8.85 -9.29 -5.00
C PHE A 76 -8.50 -10.38 -3.98
N LYS A 77 -7.46 -10.15 -3.14
CA LYS A 77 -7.12 -11.07 -2.05
C LYS A 77 -8.20 -11.17 -0.98
N ALA A 78 -8.96 -10.10 -0.76
CA ALA A 78 -10.11 -10.07 0.13
C ALA A 78 -11.36 -10.75 -0.48
N GLY A 79 -11.29 -11.22 -1.73
CA GLY A 79 -12.42 -11.84 -2.43
C GLY A 79 -13.46 -10.85 -2.96
N LEU A 80 -13.10 -9.56 -3.04
CA LEU A 80 -13.98 -8.49 -3.54
C LEU A 80 -13.89 -8.29 -5.07
N GLY A 81 -13.06 -9.07 -5.75
CA GLY A 81 -12.92 -9.02 -7.22
C GLY A 81 -14.21 -9.43 -7.93
N LYS A 82 -14.52 -8.75 -9.03
CA LYS A 82 -15.65 -9.09 -9.90
C LYS A 82 -15.15 -9.81 -11.15
N PRO A 83 -15.78 -10.92 -11.58
CA PRO A 83 -15.48 -11.55 -12.86
C PRO A 83 -15.66 -10.53 -13.99
N TYR A 84 -14.71 -10.54 -14.93
CA TYR A 84 -14.88 -9.78 -16.16
C TYR A 84 -15.82 -10.55 -17.09
N GLU A 85 -17.01 -10.01 -17.34
CA GLU A 85 -17.95 -10.58 -18.31
C GLU A 85 -17.48 -10.23 -19.72
N TRP A 86 -16.76 -11.17 -20.35
CA TRP A 86 -16.32 -11.01 -21.72
C TRP A 86 -17.53 -11.07 -22.66
N GLY A 87 -17.90 -9.93 -23.23
CA GLY A 87 -18.96 -9.86 -24.22
C GLY A 87 -18.56 -10.62 -25.49
N LEU A 88 -19.23 -11.74 -25.78
CA LEU A 88 -19.46 -12.10 -27.17
C LEU A 88 -20.31 -10.95 -27.74
N LEU A 89 -19.73 -10.16 -28.66
CA LEU A 89 -20.53 -9.31 -29.55
C LEU A 89 -21.66 -10.20 -30.07
N LYS A 90 -22.91 -9.97 -29.64
CA LYS A 90 -24.03 -10.67 -30.24
C LYS A 90 -24.04 -10.26 -31.71
N PRO A 91 -23.74 -11.15 -32.67
CA PRO A 91 -23.86 -10.79 -34.07
C PRO A 91 -25.36 -10.71 -34.36
N GLY A 92 -25.83 -9.50 -34.70
CA GLY A 92 -27.18 -9.28 -35.23
C GLY A 92 -28.27 -9.07 -34.18
N VAL A 93 -28.43 -7.83 -33.74
CA VAL A 93 -29.75 -7.21 -33.57
C VAL A 93 -29.75 -5.93 -34.39
#